data_AF-A0A820WD12-F1
#
_entry.id   AF-A0A820WD12-F1
#
_cell.length_a   1.000
_cell.length_b   1.000
_cell.length_c   1.000
_cell.angle_alpha   90.00
_cell.angle_beta   90.00
_cell.angle_gamma   90.00
#
_symmetry.space_group_name_H-M   'P 1'
#
loop_
_entity.id
_entity.type
_entity.pdbx_description
1 polymer ?
#
loop_
_entity_poly.entity_id
_entity_poly.type
_entity_poly.pdbx_seq_one_letter_code
_entity_poly.pdbx_strand_id
1 'polypeptide(L)'
;FMKIYAQERFKDTNEMRDRLRGHIGPCSLRDLTYFDVGTSFLSDSLHNVYHGVMKRLFRLWFDKKYRTQPWSIRSKLKVISRFLTEVKYPSTSTRIPRHIEKYEKYKANEERSVLLFGFSAFCSALPLKYA
;
A
#
# COMPACT_ATOMS: atom_id res chain seq x y z
N PHE A 1 -19.00 3.30 -25.90
CA PHE A 1 -18.97 2.35 -24.76
C PHE A 1 -18.92 3.04 -23.40
N MET A 2 -17.95 3.91 -23.11
CA MET A 2 -17.78 4.50 -21.75
C MET A 2 -18.80 5.60 -21.36
N LYS A 3 -19.49 6.21 -22.32
CA LYS A 3 -20.54 7.22 -22.08
C LYS A 3 -21.85 6.58 -21.55
N ILE A 4 -22.17 5.37 -22.01
CA ILE A 4 -23.38 4.64 -21.61
C ILE A 4 -23.25 4.15 -20.16
N TYR A 5 -22.07 3.65 -19.77
CA TYR A 5 -21.79 3.16 -18.41
C TYR A 5 -21.89 4.24 -17.31
N ALA A 6 -21.77 5.52 -17.65
CA ALA A 6 -21.76 6.60 -16.67
C ALA A 6 -23.16 7.16 -16.37
N GLN A 7 -24.10 7.10 -17.33
CA GLN A 7 -25.42 7.72 -17.19
C GLN A 7 -26.44 6.83 -16.46
N GLU A 8 -26.30 5.51 -16.52
CA GLU A 8 -27.33 4.59 -15.99
C GLU A 8 -27.35 4.43 -14.47
N ARG A 9 -26.32 4.90 -13.74
CA ARG A 9 -26.19 4.66 -12.29
C ARG A 9 -26.59 5.81 -11.36
N PHE A 10 -26.93 6.99 -11.91
CA PHE A 10 -27.30 8.16 -11.12
C PHE A 10 -28.80 8.46 -11.26
N LYS A 11 -29.66 7.57 -10.76
CA LYS A 11 -31.05 7.91 -10.48
C LYS A 11 -31.13 8.50 -9.07
N ASP A 12 -31.19 9.82 -9.00
CA ASP A 12 -31.30 10.63 -7.79
C ASP A 12 -32.61 10.34 -7.05
N THR A 13 -32.56 9.68 -5.89
CA THR A 13 -33.62 9.71 -4.89
C THR A 13 -33.19 10.55 -3.69
N ASN A 14 -34.09 11.39 -3.19
CA ASN A 14 -33.83 12.34 -2.11
C ASN A 14 -33.42 11.66 -0.78
N GLU A 15 -33.64 10.36 -0.59
CA GLU A 15 -33.12 9.61 0.58
C GLU A 15 -31.59 9.33 0.51
N MET A 16 -30.98 9.30 -0.67
CA MET A 16 -29.52 9.19 -0.82
C MET A 16 -28.82 10.49 -0.41
N ARG A 17 -29.56 11.61 -0.37
CA ARG A 17 -29.03 12.93 -0.05
C ARG A 17 -28.69 13.10 1.44
N ASP A 18 -29.34 12.40 2.36
CA ASP A 18 -29.01 12.54 3.80
C ASP A 18 -27.75 11.78 4.23
N ARG A 19 -27.17 10.96 3.33
CA ARG A 19 -25.81 10.39 3.47
C ARG A 19 -24.72 11.28 2.83
N LEU A 20 -25.07 12.49 2.35
CA LEU A 20 -24.20 13.42 1.61
C LEU A 20 -23.17 14.13 2.50
N ARG A 21 -22.04 13.47 2.74
CA ARG A 21 -20.76 14.17 2.86
C ARG A 21 -19.76 13.64 1.83
N GLY A 22 -20.23 13.44 0.60
CA GLY A 22 -19.41 12.94 -0.50
C GLY A 22 -19.83 13.56 -1.82
N HIS A 23 -18.85 13.84 -2.67
CA HIS A 23 -19.10 14.30 -4.03
C HIS A 23 -19.66 13.13 -4.85
N ILE A 24 -20.94 13.20 -5.22
CA ILE A 24 -21.62 12.22 -6.07
C ILE A 24 -21.66 12.81 -7.48
N GLY A 25 -20.89 12.25 -8.40
CA GLY A 25 -20.82 12.69 -9.80
C GLY A 25 -19.44 12.49 -10.43
N PRO A 26 -19.31 12.65 -11.76
CA PRO A 26 -18.01 12.64 -12.42
C PRO A 26 -17.12 13.79 -11.90
N CYS A 27 -15.82 13.54 -11.80
CA CYS A 27 -14.84 14.58 -11.46
C CYS A 27 -14.87 15.71 -12.50
N SER A 28 -14.81 16.96 -12.07
CA SER A 28 -14.79 18.15 -12.95
C SER A 28 -13.60 18.16 -13.93
N LEU A 29 -12.50 17.48 -13.60
CA LEU A 29 -11.37 17.31 -14.52
C LEU A 29 -11.74 16.49 -15.77
N ARG A 30 -12.79 15.67 -15.70
CA ARG A 30 -13.27 14.85 -16.81
C ARG A 30 -13.84 15.68 -17.97
N ASP A 31 -14.24 16.92 -17.70
CA ASP A 31 -14.81 17.82 -18.72
C ASP A 31 -13.73 18.60 -19.49
N LEU A 32 -12.45 18.50 -19.08
CA LEU A 32 -11.35 19.14 -19.77
C LEU A 32 -11.07 18.42 -21.11
N THR A 33 -11.07 19.19 -22.21
CA THR A 33 -10.95 18.70 -23.59
C THR A 33 -9.75 17.78 -23.85
N TYR A 34 -8.65 17.98 -23.12
CA TYR A 34 -7.39 17.24 -23.30
C TYR A 34 -7.00 16.42 -22.06
N PHE A 35 -7.92 16.23 -21.11
CA PHE A 35 -7.66 15.44 -19.92
C PHE A 35 -8.31 14.06 -20.03
N ASP A 36 -7.49 13.02 -20.04
CA ASP A 36 -7.93 11.65 -19.95
C ASP A 36 -7.45 11.05 -18.63
N VAL A 37 -8.39 10.66 -17.77
CA VAL A 37 -8.14 10.07 -16.46
C VAL A 37 -7.17 8.88 -16.54
N GLY A 38 -7.21 8.09 -17.61
CA GLY A 38 -6.37 6.90 -17.77
C GLY A 38 -4.90 7.20 -18.05
N THR A 39 -4.60 8.36 -18.64
CA THR A 39 -3.26 8.75 -19.10
C THR A 39 -2.71 9.96 -18.36
N SER A 40 -3.58 10.81 -17.83
CA SER A 40 -3.24 12.10 -17.22
C SER A 40 -2.93 11.98 -15.74
N PHE A 41 -3.41 10.93 -15.06
CA PHE A 41 -2.95 10.60 -13.71
C PHE A 41 -1.76 9.65 -13.76
N LEU A 42 -0.68 10.04 -13.10
CA LEU A 42 0.43 9.13 -12.86
C LEU A 42 -0.01 8.01 -11.91
N SER A 43 0.39 6.77 -12.22
CA SER A 43 0.18 5.64 -11.33
C SER A 43 0.86 5.90 -9.99
N ASP A 44 0.07 6.00 -8.92
CA ASP A 44 0.59 6.32 -7.60
C ASP A 44 1.33 5.13 -6.99
N SER A 45 2.65 5.30 -6.81
CA SER A 45 3.51 4.33 -6.15
C SER A 45 3.08 4.04 -4.71
N LEU A 46 2.44 5.01 -4.04
CA LEU A 46 2.11 4.90 -2.63
C LEU A 46 1.04 3.83 -2.37
N HIS A 47 -0.01 3.80 -3.17
CA HIS A 47 -1.06 2.78 -3.05
C HIS A 47 -0.73 1.51 -3.83
N ASN A 48 -0.14 1.62 -5.02
CA ASN A 48 0.09 0.44 -5.87
C ASN A 48 1.29 -0.39 -5.39
N VAL A 49 2.40 0.25 -5.04
CA VAL A 49 3.64 -0.44 -4.67
C VAL A 49 3.76 -0.59 -3.16
N TYR A 50 3.75 0.52 -2.41
CA TYR A 50 4.01 0.45 -0.98
C TYR A 50 2.81 -0.19 -0.25
N HIS A 51 1.60 0.35 -0.37
CA HIS A 51 0.45 -0.25 0.32
C HIS A 51 -0.09 -1.52 -0.32
N GLY A 52 0.07 -1.67 -1.64
CA GLY A 52 -0.38 -2.84 -2.37
C GLY A 52 0.59 -4.00 -2.23
N VAL A 53 1.74 -3.89 -2.91
CA VAL A 53 2.73 -4.97 -3.00
C VAL A 53 3.39 -5.26 -1.65
N MET A 54 3.93 -4.25 -0.95
CA MET A 54 4.66 -4.52 0.31
C MET A 54 3.77 -5.11 1.38
N LYS A 55 2.52 -4.62 1.51
CA LYS A 55 1.56 -5.19 2.46
C LYS A 55 1.28 -6.67 2.19
N ARG A 56 1.19 -7.04 0.91
CA ARG A 56 1.00 -8.45 0.52
C ARG A 56 2.26 -9.27 0.79
N LEU A 57 3.44 -8.74 0.53
CA LEU A 57 4.72 -9.38 0.86
C LEU A 57 4.86 -9.62 2.37
N PHE A 58 4.55 -8.62 3.21
CA PHE A 58 4.58 -8.79 4.66
C PHE A 58 3.64 -9.91 5.14
N ARG A 59 2.44 -10.02 4.56
CA ARG A 59 1.54 -11.15 4.85
C ARG A 59 2.18 -12.48 4.43
N LEU A 60 2.76 -12.58 3.24
CA LEU A 60 3.42 -13.81 2.78
C LEU A 60 4.59 -14.22 3.69
N TRP A 61 5.36 -13.26 4.16
CA TRP A 61 6.56 -13.49 4.97
C TRP A 61 6.28 -13.76 6.45
N PHE A 62 5.25 -13.14 7.02
CA PHE A 62 5.05 -13.09 8.47
C PHE A 62 3.73 -13.68 8.97
N ASP A 63 2.75 -13.92 8.10
CA ASP A 63 1.48 -14.52 8.51
C ASP A 63 1.71 -15.95 9.06
N LYS A 64 1.02 -16.27 10.15
CA LYS A 64 1.02 -17.59 10.78
C LYS A 64 0.61 -18.68 9.79
N LYS A 65 -0.27 -18.37 8.83
CA LYS A 65 -0.73 -19.30 7.80
C LYS A 65 0.41 -19.88 6.97
N TYR A 66 1.46 -19.11 6.72
CA TYR A 66 2.58 -19.53 5.86
C TYR A 66 3.78 -20.03 6.64
N ARG A 67 3.68 -20.25 7.96
CA ARG A 67 4.84 -20.61 8.82
C ARG A 67 5.69 -21.77 8.29
N THR A 68 5.07 -22.76 7.65
CA THR A 68 5.74 -23.96 7.12
C THR A 68 6.26 -23.81 5.69
N GLN A 69 5.98 -22.68 5.04
CA GLN A 69 6.38 -22.42 3.66
C GLN A 69 7.86 -22.03 3.59
N PRO A 70 8.57 -22.41 2.52
CA PRO A 70 10.02 -22.21 2.43
C PRO A 70 10.43 -20.73 2.34
N TRP A 71 9.55 -19.84 1.86
CA TRP A 71 9.77 -18.39 1.82
C TRP A 71 9.31 -17.66 3.09
N SER A 72 8.69 -18.35 4.05
CA SER A 72 8.26 -17.71 5.30
C SER A 72 9.47 -17.42 6.18
N ILE A 73 9.64 -16.15 6.51
CA ILE A 73 10.68 -15.64 7.41
C ILE A 73 10.11 -15.26 8.78
N ARG A 74 8.91 -15.76 9.11
CA ARG A 74 8.21 -15.48 10.37
C ARG A 74 9.05 -15.80 11.61
N SER A 75 9.88 -16.85 11.58
CA SER A 75 10.77 -17.19 12.71
C SER A 75 11.77 -16.08 13.03
N LYS A 76 12.15 -15.27 12.03
CA LYS A 76 13.10 -14.16 12.14
C LYS A 76 12.43 -12.81 12.43
N LEU A 77 11.10 -12.76 12.63
CA LEU A 77 10.32 -11.53 12.82
C LEU A 77 10.92 -10.60 13.88
N LYS A 78 11.30 -11.14 15.05
CA LYS A 78 11.88 -10.35 16.15
C LYS A 78 13.24 -9.75 15.77
N VAL A 79 14.08 -10.52 15.08
CA VAL A 79 15.41 -10.10 14.64
C VAL A 79 15.29 -8.97 13.61
N ILE A 80 14.41 -9.14 12.62
CA ILE A 80 14.11 -8.12 11.61
C ILE A 80 13.53 -6.88 12.29
N SER A 81 12.60 -7.04 13.23
CA SER A 81 12.00 -5.91 13.94
C SER A 81 13.03 -5.07 14.65
N ARG A 82 13.99 -5.72 15.34
CA ARG A 82 15.04 -5.03 16.08
C ARG A 82 15.95 -4.27 15.13
N PHE A 83 16.39 -4.91 14.05
CA PHE A 83 17.22 -4.27 13.03
C PHE A 83 16.51 -3.05 12.43
N LEU A 84 15.24 -3.17 12.05
CA LEU A 84 14.48 -2.06 11.48
C LEU A 84 14.31 -0.88 12.44
N THR A 85 14.32 -1.10 13.76
CA THR A 85 14.26 -0.02 14.75
C THR A 85 15.63 0.59 15.08
N GLU A 86 16.72 -0.14 14.84
CA GLU A 86 18.10 0.31 15.09
C GLU A 86 18.70 1.04 13.88
N VAL A 87 18.21 0.76 12.67
CA VAL A 87 18.66 1.45 11.45
C VAL A 87 18.33 2.94 11.51
N LYS A 88 19.33 3.76 11.17
CA LYS A 88 19.17 5.20 11.01
C LYS A 88 18.49 5.49 9.66
N TYR A 89 17.28 6.00 9.72
CA TYR A 89 16.56 6.47 8.52
C TYR A 89 17.02 7.89 8.13
N PRO A 90 16.94 8.24 6.83
CA PRO A 90 17.17 9.62 6.41
C PRO A 90 16.21 10.59 7.09
N SER A 91 16.67 11.81 7.38
CA SER A 91 15.85 12.88 7.98
C SER A 91 14.66 13.29 7.09
N THR A 92 14.74 13.01 5.79
CA THR A 92 13.65 13.22 4.83
C THR A 92 12.50 12.22 4.98
N SER A 93 12.70 11.13 5.73
CA SER A 93 11.64 10.16 6.01
C SER A 93 10.69 10.72 7.07
N THR A 94 9.48 11.07 6.66
CA THR A 94 8.45 11.61 7.57
C THR A 94 7.96 10.61 8.60
N ARG A 95 8.13 9.30 8.37
CA ARG A 95 7.78 8.24 9.31
C ARG A 95 8.81 7.14 9.35
N ILE A 96 9.33 6.91 10.56
CA ILE A 96 10.10 5.72 10.90
C ILE A 96 9.09 4.58 11.11
N PRO A 97 9.31 3.40 10.50
CA PRO A 97 8.43 2.27 10.69
C PRO A 97 8.46 1.83 12.16
N ARG A 98 7.29 1.43 12.65
CA ARG A 98 7.16 0.85 14.00
C ARG A 98 7.85 -0.53 14.04
N HIS A 99 7.63 -1.28 15.12
CA HIS A 99 8.00 -2.69 15.14
C HIS A 99 7.23 -3.46 14.06
N ILE A 100 7.95 -4.25 13.25
CA ILE A 100 7.39 -5.00 12.11
C ILE A 100 6.33 -6.02 12.54
N GLU A 101 6.29 -6.39 13.82
CA GLU A 101 5.19 -7.18 14.39
C GLU A 101 3.81 -6.54 14.19
N LYS A 102 3.76 -5.21 14.01
CA LYS A 102 2.54 -4.43 13.76
C LYS A 102 2.31 -4.15 12.27
N TYR A 103 2.95 -4.88 11.36
CA TYR A 103 2.90 -4.65 9.90
C TYR A 103 1.47 -4.55 9.34
N GLU A 104 0.50 -5.25 9.93
CA GLU A 104 -0.90 -5.19 9.50
C GLU A 104 -1.52 -3.79 9.64
N LYS A 105 -1.01 -3.00 10.59
CA LYS A 105 -1.45 -1.63 10.90
C LYS A 105 -0.58 -0.57 10.24
N TYR A 106 0.37 -0.97 9.40
CA TYR A 106 1.24 -0.01 8.70
C TYR A 106 0.45 0.82 7.72
N LYS A 107 0.89 2.07 7.57
CA LYS A 107 0.48 2.94 6.48
C LYS A 107 1.53 2.88 5.38
N ALA A 108 1.14 3.27 4.17
CA ALA A 108 1.98 3.27 2.98
C ALA A 108 3.37 3.92 3.18
N ASN A 109 3.45 5.00 3.97
CA ASN A 109 4.73 5.64 4.26
C ASN A 109 5.68 4.78 5.11
N GLU A 110 5.16 3.97 6.04
CA GLU A 110 6.01 3.04 6.80
C GLU A 110 6.48 1.88 5.92
N GLU A 111 5.58 1.33 5.09
CA GLU A 111 5.92 0.32 4.08
C GLU A 111 6.99 0.84 3.10
N ARG A 112 6.88 2.11 2.68
CA ARG A 112 7.91 2.80 1.88
C ARG A 112 9.24 2.88 2.61
N SER A 113 9.26 3.31 3.87
CA SER A 113 10.49 3.43 4.65
C SER A 113 11.19 2.07 4.81
N VAL A 114 10.42 1.00 5.03
CA VAL A 114 10.95 -0.36 5.07
C VAL A 114 11.53 -0.78 3.72
N LEU A 115 10.80 -0.56 2.61
CA LEU A 115 11.27 -0.93 1.28
C LEU A 115 12.54 -0.17 0.85
N LEU A 116 12.61 1.13 1.10
CA LEU A 116 13.71 1.94 0.58
C LEU A 116 14.95 1.91 1.47
N PHE A 117 14.78 1.83 2.79
CA PHE A 117 15.89 2.00 3.73
C PHE A 117 16.08 0.80 4.66
N GLY A 118 15.03 0.02 4.90
CA GLY A 118 15.04 -1.15 5.76
C GLY A 118 15.21 -2.48 5.04
N PHE A 119 15.32 -2.50 3.70
CA PHE A 119 15.28 -3.74 2.92
C PHE A 119 16.48 -4.65 3.21
N SER A 120 17.63 -4.08 3.58
CA SER A 120 18.81 -4.84 4.01
C SER A 120 18.52 -5.78 5.20
N ALA A 121 17.52 -5.46 6.04
CA ALA A 121 17.06 -6.32 7.13
C ALA A 121 16.49 -7.65 6.62
N PHE A 122 16.02 -7.69 5.38
CA PHE A 122 15.39 -8.85 4.75
C PHE A 122 16.41 -9.69 3.97
N CYS A 123 17.48 -9.12 3.44
CA CYS A 123 18.50 -9.86 2.69
C CYS A 123 19.16 -10.98 3.52
N SER A 124 19.36 -10.76 4.82
CA SER A 124 19.88 -11.79 5.75
C SER A 124 18.79 -12.77 6.23
N ALA A 125 17.52 -12.40 6.07
CA ALA A 125 16.39 -13.19 6.52
C ALA A 125 15.87 -14.15 5.45
N LEU A 126 15.82 -13.70 4.19
CA LEU A 126 15.31 -14.45 3.06
C LEU A 126 16.24 -15.63 2.70
N PRO A 127 15.68 -16.79 2.32
CA PRO A 127 16.50 -17.87 1.77
C PRO A 127 17.21 -17.42 0.50
N LEU A 128 18.46 -17.84 0.28
CA LEU A 128 19.28 -17.48 -0.90
C LEU A 128 18.61 -17.70 -2.26
N LYS A 129 17.63 -18.62 -2.34
CA LYS A 129 16.84 -18.86 -3.56
C LYS A 129 15.86 -17.71 -3.89
N TYR A 130 15.54 -16.87 -2.91
CA TYR A 130 14.51 -15.82 -2.98
C TYR A 130 15.04 -14.45 -2.53
N ALA A 131 16.35 -14.32 -2.33
CA ALA A 131 17.04 -13.07 -2.01
C ALA A 131 17.57 -12.45 -3.31
#